data_AF-A0A7C1BX27-F1
#
_entry.id   AF-A0A7C1BX27-F1
#
_cell.length_a   1.000
_cell.length_b   1.000
_cell.length_c   1.000
_cell.angle_alpha   90.00
_cell.angle_beta   90.00
_cell.angle_gamma   90.00
#
_symmetry.space_group_name_H-M   'P 1'
#
loop_
_entity.id
_entity.type
_entity.pdbx_description
1 polymer ?
#
loop_
_entity_poly.entity_id
_entity_poly.type
_entity_poly.pdbx_seq_one_letter_code
_entity_poly.pdbx_strand_id
1 'polypeptide(L)' 'LLNIEGNVLEVEDVDIVDGTPLLDIKPYVPDFDIRRVEKIGWLRKVINSLPQKKDDGRFY' A
#
# COMPACT_ATOMS: atom_id res chain seq x y z
N LEU A 1 -6.55 2.27 8.59
CA LEU A 1 -7.74 2.45 7.73
C LEU A 1 -8.94 2.13 8.59
N LEU A 2 -9.71 3.16 8.91
CA LEU A 2 -10.83 3.07 9.83
C LEU A 2 -12.13 2.75 9.09
N ASN A 3 -12.38 3.41 7.95
CA ASN A 3 -13.59 3.24 7.16
C ASN A 3 -13.37 3.54 5.66
N ILE A 4 -14.28 3.05 4.81
CA ILE A 4 -14.36 3.34 3.38
C ILE A 4 -15.81 3.67 3.02
N GLU A 5 -16.03 4.89 2.52
CA GLU A 5 -17.34 5.35 2.06
C GLU A 5 -17.24 5.85 0.61
N GLY A 6 -17.55 4.96 -0.35
CA GLY A 6 -17.40 5.27 -1.77
C GLY A 6 -15.95 5.59 -2.12
N ASN A 7 -15.66 6.87 -2.42
CA ASN A 7 -14.33 7.39 -2.73
C ASN A 7 -13.64 8.11 -1.56
N VAL A 8 -14.21 8.03 -0.35
CA VAL A 8 -13.66 8.64 0.87
C VAL A 8 -13.03 7.54 1.74
N LEU A 9 -11.79 7.76 2.19
CA LEU A 9 -11.09 6.90 3.13
C LEU A 9 -10.91 7.64 4.45
N GLU A 10 -11.37 7.03 5.54
CA GLU A 10 -11.09 7.52 6.89
C GLU A 10 -9.83 6.84 7.43
N VAL A 11 -8.82 7.63 7.76
CA VAL A 11 -7.49 7.14 8.18
C VAL A 11 -6.99 7.92 9.39
N GLU A 12 -6.09 7.29 10.13
CA GLU A 12 -5.39 7.87 11.29
C GLU A 12 -3.87 7.69 11.10
N ASP A 13 -3.08 8.22 12.04
CA ASP A 13 -1.61 8.19 12.01
C ASP A 13 -0.98 8.87 10.78
N VAL A 14 -1.59 9.95 10.30
CA VAL A 14 -1.06 10.76 9.20
C VAL A 14 -0.54 12.11 9.71
N ASP A 15 0.63 12.49 9.23
CA ASP A 15 1.23 13.81 9.45
C ASP A 15 1.24 14.56 8.10
N ILE A 16 0.10 15.17 7.76
CA ILE A 16 -0.14 15.85 6.49
C ILE A 16 -1.02 17.07 6.70
N VAL A 17 -0.76 18.15 5.96
CA VAL A 17 -1.55 19.38 6.03
C VAL A 17 -2.84 19.22 5.22
N ASP A 18 -3.92 19.84 5.68
CA ASP A 18 -5.18 19.90 4.95
C ASP A 18 -4.99 20.50 3.54
N GLY A 19 -5.69 19.95 2.56
CA GLY A 19 -5.58 20.32 1.14
C GLY A 19 -4.34 19.80 0.41
N THR A 20 -3.46 19.02 1.06
CA THR A 20 -2.30 18.42 0.38
C THR A 20 -2.76 17.44 -0.72
N PRO A 21 -2.34 17.61 -1.99
CA PRO A 21 -2.76 16.73 -3.08
C PRO A 21 -2.30 15.28 -2.90
N LEU A 22 -3.21 14.34 -3.09
CA LEU A 22 -2.92 12.90 -3.11
C LEU A 22 -2.47 12.46 -4.50
N LEU A 23 -1.31 11.80 -4.59
CA LEU A 23 -0.78 11.32 -5.86
C LEU A 23 -1.18 9.88 -6.20
N ASP A 24 -1.14 8.98 -5.21
CA ASP A 24 -1.42 7.56 -5.41
C ASP A 24 -1.79 6.87 -4.10
N ILE A 25 -2.50 5.74 -4.20
CA ILE A 25 -2.83 4.86 -3.08
C ILE A 25 -2.27 3.47 -3.38
N LYS A 26 -1.50 2.91 -2.45
CA LYS A 26 -0.97 1.55 -2.54
C LYS A 26 -1.36 0.73 -1.32
N PRO A 27 -1.69 -0.56 -1.46
CA PRO A 27 -1.88 -1.44 -0.34
C PRO A 27 -0.58 -1.61 0.41
N TYR A 28 -0.69 -1.67 1.72
CA TYR A 28 0.43 -2.02 2.59
C TYR A 28 0.81 -3.50 2.42
N VAL A 29 2.11 -3.78 2.35
CA VAL A 29 2.65 -5.14 2.21
C VAL A 29 3.47 -5.49 3.46
N PRO A 30 2.96 -6.34 4.36
CA PRO A 30 3.62 -6.66 5.61
C PRO A 30 4.91 -7.47 5.41
N ASP A 31 5.13 -8.11 4.26
CA ASP A 31 6.40 -8.79 3.97
C ASP A 31 7.56 -7.80 3.76
N PHE A 32 7.26 -6.51 3.56
CA PHE A 32 8.25 -5.46 3.30
C PHE A 32 8.42 -4.47 4.46
N ASP A 33 7.69 -4.64 5.58
CA ASP A 33 7.72 -3.71 6.71
C ASP A 33 7.15 -4.38 7.99
N ILE A 34 7.14 -3.70 9.14
CA ILE A 34 6.93 -4.32 10.46
C ILE A 34 5.47 -4.40 10.92
N ARG A 35 4.53 -3.69 10.28
CA ARG A 35 3.14 -3.63 10.76
C ARG A 35 2.40 -4.91 10.38
N ARG A 36 1.64 -5.44 11.33
CA ARG A 36 0.70 -6.53 11.07
C ARG A 36 -0.59 -5.94 10.51
N VAL A 37 -1.02 -6.44 9.35
CA VAL A 37 -2.28 -6.07 8.72
C VAL A 37 -3.04 -7.33 8.28
N GLU A 38 -4.37 -7.29 8.33
CA GLU A 38 -5.20 -8.41 7.91
C GLU A 38 -5.39 -8.46 6.38
N LYS A 39 -5.26 -7.29 5.72
CA LYS A 39 -5.58 -7.08 4.31
C LYS A 39 -4.42 -6.41 3.58
N ILE A 40 -4.03 -6.98 2.44
CA ILE A 40 -3.01 -6.45 1.52
C ILE A 40 -3.62 -6.01 0.18
N GLY A 41 -4.93 -5.77 0.18
CA GLY A 41 -5.69 -5.27 -0.96
C GLY A 41 -5.55 -6.11 -2.24
N TRP A 42 -5.47 -5.43 -3.37
CA TRP A 42 -5.39 -6.05 -4.69
C TRP A 42 -4.11 -6.86 -4.92
N LEU A 43 -3.08 -6.71 -4.07
CA LEU A 43 -1.86 -7.50 -4.16
C LEU A 43 -2.03 -8.95 -3.70
N ARG A 44 -3.13 -9.30 -3.02
CA ARG A 44 -3.40 -10.68 -2.56
C ARG A 44 -3.24 -11.72 -3.66
N LYS A 45 -3.58 -11.39 -4.91
CA LYS A 45 -3.53 -12.33 -6.05
C LYS A 45 -2.12 -12.55 -6.61
N VAL A 46 -1.18 -11.63 -6.36
CA VAL A 46 0.14 -11.62 -7.02
C VAL A 46 1.30 -11.73 -6.04
N ILE A 47 1.07 -11.51 -4.74
CA ILE A 47 2.12 -11.48 -3.70
C ILE A 47 2.99 -12.74 -3.69
N ASN A 48 2.39 -13.92 -3.92
CA ASN A 48 3.10 -15.21 -3.92
C ASN A 48 4.13 -15.34 -5.06
N SER A 49 4.02 -14.54 -6.12
CA SER A 49 4.96 -14.55 -7.26
C SER A 49 6.14 -13.61 -7.07
N LEU A 50 6.12 -12.73 -6.06
CA LEU A 50 7.15 -11.72 -5.83
C LEU A 50 8.56 -12.28 -5.63
N PRO A 51 8.78 -13.40 -4.90
CA PRO A 51 10.15 -13.92 -4.71
C PRO A 51 10.87 -14.28 -6.03
N GLN A 52 10.11 -14.55 -7.10
CA GLN A 52 10.64 -14.94 -8.41
C GLN A 52 10.81 -13.75 -9.36
N LYS A 53 10.21 -12.60 -9.05
CA LYS A 53 10.35 -11.37 -9.84
C LYS A 53 11.49 -10.53 -9.27
N LYS A 54 12.57 -10.45 -10.03
CA LYS A 54 13.68 -9.53 -9.77
C LYS A 54 13.72 -8.44 -10.82
N ASP A 55 14.28 -7.30 -10.45
CA ASP A 55 14.63 -6.26 -11.41
C ASP A 55 15.53 -6.83 -12.51
N ASP A 56 15.32 -6.38 -13.74
CA ASP A 56 16.08 -6.83 -14.92
C ASP A 56 17.34 -5.99 -15.16
N GLY A 57 17.72 -5.16 -14.18
CA GLY A 57 18.98 -4.43 -14.17
C GLY A 57 18.96 -3.12 -14.94
N ARG A 58 17.78 -2.60 -15.30
CA ARG A 58 17.64 -1.33 -16.03
C ARG A 58 17.93 -0.09 -15.20
N PHE A 59 18.06 -0.24 -13.89
CA PHE A 59 18.36 0.84 -12.94
C PHE A 59 19.82 0.82 -12.45
N TYR A 60 20.72 0.11 -13.16
CA TYR A 60 22.18 0.17 -13.01
C TYR A 60 22.84 0.58 -14.32
#